data_AF-A0A955UWQ7-F1
#
_entry.id   AF-A0A955UWQ7-F1
#
_cell.length_a   1.000
_cell.length_b   1.000
_cell.length_c   1.000
_cell.angle_alpha   90.00
_cell.angle_beta   90.00
_cell.angle_gamma   90.00
#
_symmetry.space_group_name_H-M   'P 1'
#
loop_
_entity.id
_entity.type
_entity.pdbx_description
1 polymer ?
#
loop_
_entity_poly.entity_id
_entity_poly.type
_entity_poly.pdbx_seq_one_letter_code
_entity_poly.pdbx_strand_id
1 'polypeptide(L)'
;MPSPADGIRAGVRLTTRVFARLALVPFAAFAFVALTSAPTWSGVGYVSCLAVMLAGLATLPEPATSRPRRRGLTRGAAVGLFVIACLRVGFVRDGARLHVLDSEAPSGGSRIASRVVDEGDAALTTTRLLVGLGAVRDDASELPAAMRAAYNEMRADHGAVPSPLVPTYLGLQGREAFDLVVIDPPAGAPRPRGALVFLHGFAGNFDLPCWQISRALAELA
;
A
#
# COMPACT_ATOMS: atom_id res chain seq x y z
N MET A 1 29.31 -27.15 -28.69
CA MET A 1 27.93 -27.50 -28.28
C MET A 1 27.50 -26.55 -27.18
N PRO A 2 26.30 -25.96 -27.22
CA PRO A 2 25.80 -25.10 -26.13
C PRO A 2 25.71 -25.90 -24.82
N SER A 3 26.05 -25.28 -23.69
CA SER A 3 25.97 -25.93 -22.38
C SER A 3 24.49 -26.12 -22.00
N PRO A 4 24.13 -27.19 -21.26
CA PRO A 4 22.80 -27.32 -20.65
C PRO A 4 22.37 -26.07 -19.86
N ALA A 5 23.34 -25.36 -19.26
CA ALA A 5 23.10 -24.12 -18.52
C ALA A 5 22.63 -22.96 -19.43
N ASP A 6 23.01 -22.95 -20.71
CA ASP A 6 22.59 -21.92 -21.66
C ASP A 6 21.13 -22.10 -22.08
N GLY A 7 20.69 -23.35 -22.25
CA GLY A 7 19.29 -23.70 -22.52
C GLY A 7 18.36 -23.28 -21.37
N ILE A 8 18.74 -23.57 -20.13
CA ILE A 8 17.97 -23.17 -18.93
C ILE A 8 17.85 -21.64 -18.85
N ARG A 9 18.96 -20.91 -19.03
CA ARG A 9 18.96 -19.44 -18.99
C ARG A 9 18.13 -18.81 -20.11
N ALA A 10 18.11 -19.41 -21.30
CA ALA A 10 17.28 -18.96 -22.41
C ALA A 10 15.78 -19.16 -22.10
N GLY A 11 15.41 -20.35 -21.59
CA GLY A 11 14.04 -20.66 -21.17
C GLY A 11 13.52 -19.69 -20.11
N VAL A 12 14.27 -19.48 -19.03
CA VAL A 12 13.89 -18.53 -17.96
C VAL A 12 13.66 -17.12 -18.51
N ARG A 13 14.56 -16.62 -19.38
CA ARG A 13 14.42 -15.28 -19.96
C ARG A 13 13.18 -15.14 -20.84
N LEU A 14 12.84 -16.16 -21.62
CA LEU A 14 11.64 -16.14 -22.45
C LEU A 14 10.38 -16.09 -21.58
N THR A 15 10.29 -16.97 -20.58
CA THR A 15 9.17 -17.00 -19.64
C THR A 15 9.01 -15.67 -18.90
N THR A 16 10.10 -15.10 -18.38
CA THR A 16 10.08 -13.79 -17.71
C THR A 16 9.56 -12.68 -18.62
N ARG A 17 9.95 -12.65 -19.90
CA ARG A 17 9.47 -11.62 -20.85
C ARG A 17 7.99 -11.78 -21.15
N VAL A 18 7.54 -13.01 -21.41
CA VAL A 18 6.14 -13.29 -21.70
C VAL A 18 5.29 -12.85 -20.52
N PHE A 19 5.68 -13.26 -19.31
CA PHE A 19 5.02 -12.83 -18.09
C PHE A 19 5.01 -11.31 -17.93
N ALA A 20 6.15 -10.64 -18.10
CA ALA A 20 6.24 -9.18 -17.97
C ALA A 20 5.36 -8.45 -19.00
N ARG A 21 5.27 -8.95 -20.24
CA ARG A 21 4.37 -8.39 -21.28
C ARG A 21 2.91 -8.59 -20.92
N LEU A 22 2.54 -9.77 -20.43
CA LEU A 22 1.18 -10.05 -19.97
C LEU A 22 0.81 -9.19 -18.76
N ALA A 23 1.77 -8.94 -17.85
CA ALA A 23 1.57 -8.09 -16.69
C ALA A 23 1.48 -6.58 -17.03
N LEU A 24 2.11 -6.12 -18.11
CA LEU A 24 2.12 -4.70 -18.50
C LEU A 24 0.73 -4.15 -18.80
N VAL A 25 -0.16 -4.94 -19.40
CA VAL A 25 -1.53 -4.50 -19.74
C VAL A 25 -2.38 -4.21 -18.50
N PRO A 26 -2.61 -5.16 -17.58
CA PRO A 26 -3.36 -4.89 -16.35
C PRO A 26 -2.63 -3.87 -15.46
N PHE A 27 -1.28 -3.88 -15.45
CA PHE A 27 -0.51 -2.88 -14.73
C PHE A 27 -0.70 -1.46 -15.28
N ALA A 28 -0.77 -1.27 -16.60
CA ALA A 28 -0.99 0.05 -17.20
C ALA A 28 -2.37 0.61 -16.80
N ALA A 29 -3.41 -0.23 -16.80
CA ALA A 29 -4.74 0.15 -16.31
C ALA A 29 -4.70 0.53 -14.81
N PHE A 30 -4.05 -0.30 -13.99
CA PHE A 30 -3.84 -0.01 -12.57
C PHE A 30 -3.08 1.31 -12.36
N ALA A 31 -1.96 1.49 -13.05
CA ALA A 31 -1.12 2.68 -12.95
C ALA A 31 -1.87 3.94 -13.38
N PHE A 32 -2.70 3.86 -14.41
CA PHE A 32 -3.56 4.97 -14.82
C PHE A 32 -4.53 5.37 -13.71
N VAL A 33 -5.22 4.41 -13.09
CA VAL A 33 -6.14 4.68 -11.98
C VAL A 33 -5.40 5.22 -10.75
N ALA A 34 -4.25 4.62 -10.42
CA ALA A 34 -3.43 5.02 -9.29
C ALA A 34 -2.86 6.43 -9.47
N LEU A 35 -2.32 6.78 -10.64
CA LEU A 35 -1.73 8.10 -10.86
C LEU A 35 -2.79 9.21 -10.96
N THR A 36 -3.98 8.90 -11.48
CA THR A 36 -5.10 9.85 -11.51
C THR A 36 -5.81 10.00 -10.18
N SER A 37 -5.46 9.22 -9.14
CA SER A 37 -6.03 9.34 -7.79
C SER A 37 -5.42 10.46 -6.95
N ALA A 38 -4.39 11.13 -7.48
CA ALA A 38 -3.50 12.05 -6.77
C ALA A 38 -2.78 11.35 -5.60
N PRO A 39 -1.99 10.30 -5.90
CA PRO A 39 -1.36 9.49 -4.86
C PRO A 39 -0.26 10.26 -4.13
N THR A 40 0.13 9.75 -2.97
CA THR A 40 1.29 10.29 -2.24
C THR A 40 2.59 10.14 -3.05
N TRP A 41 3.65 10.81 -2.60
CA TRP A 41 4.99 10.68 -3.20
C TRP A 41 5.45 9.22 -3.26
N SER A 42 5.13 8.41 -2.24
CA SER A 42 5.46 6.99 -2.19
C SER A 42 4.66 6.19 -3.21
N GLY A 43 3.36 6.48 -3.38
CA GLY A 43 2.52 5.87 -4.39
C GLY A 43 3.04 6.13 -5.82
N VAL A 44 3.35 7.39 -6.14
CA VAL A 44 3.97 7.74 -7.44
C VAL A 44 5.28 6.98 -7.64
N GLY A 45 6.13 6.93 -6.61
CA GLY A 45 7.40 6.24 -6.65
C GLY A 45 7.26 4.74 -6.90
N TYR A 46 6.35 4.07 -6.20
CA TYR A 46 6.09 2.64 -6.36
C TYR A 46 5.58 2.32 -7.76
N VAL A 47 4.57 3.06 -8.23
CA VAL A 47 3.99 2.86 -9.57
C VAL A 47 5.05 3.11 -10.65
N SER A 48 5.82 4.19 -10.55
CA SER A 48 6.85 4.53 -11.53
C SER A 48 7.98 3.50 -11.57
N CYS A 49 8.49 3.08 -10.41
CA CYS A 49 9.54 2.07 -10.35
C CYS A 49 9.04 0.72 -10.87
N LEU A 50 7.82 0.31 -10.51
CA LEU A 50 7.22 -0.93 -11.00
C LEU A 50 7.01 -0.89 -12.53
N ALA A 51 6.56 0.23 -13.08
CA ALA A 51 6.44 0.44 -14.52
C ALA A 51 7.77 0.25 -15.25
N VAL A 52 8.82 0.90 -14.76
CA VAL A 52 10.17 0.81 -15.31
C VAL A 52 10.74 -0.61 -15.18
N MET A 53 10.49 -1.27 -14.06
CA MET A 53 10.90 -2.66 -13.83
C MET A 53 10.23 -3.60 -14.84
N LEU A 54 8.91 -3.53 -14.98
CA LEU A 54 8.14 -4.36 -15.92
C LEU A 54 8.54 -4.09 -17.37
N ALA A 55 8.70 -2.84 -17.78
CA ALA A 55 9.17 -2.48 -19.11
C ALA A 55 10.60 -3.00 -19.38
N GLY A 56 11.48 -2.92 -18.39
CA GLY A 56 12.83 -3.46 -18.48
C GLY A 56 12.85 -4.99 -18.61
N LEU A 57 11.98 -5.70 -17.86
CA LEU A 57 11.82 -7.15 -17.96
C LEU A 57 11.21 -7.58 -19.30
N ALA A 58 10.22 -6.84 -19.81
CA ALA A 58 9.58 -7.10 -21.10
C ALA A 58 10.54 -6.88 -22.30
N THR A 59 11.57 -6.05 -22.12
CA THR A 59 12.56 -5.68 -23.14
C THR A 59 13.95 -6.26 -22.91
N LEU A 60 14.06 -7.33 -22.10
CA LEU A 60 15.32 -8.06 -21.91
C LEU A 60 15.93 -8.40 -23.30
N PRO A 61 17.23 -8.16 -23.54
CA PRO A 61 17.85 -8.38 -24.84
C PRO A 61 17.93 -9.87 -25.17
N GLU A 62 17.67 -10.22 -26.44
CA GLU A 62 17.89 -11.57 -26.97
C GLU A 62 19.37 -11.96 -26.90
N PRO A 63 19.68 -13.26 -26.79
CA PRO A 63 21.06 -13.73 -26.71
C PRO A 63 21.96 -13.19 -27.83
N ALA A 64 21.38 -12.92 -29.00
CA ALA A 64 22.10 -12.46 -30.19
C ALA A 64 22.36 -10.94 -30.24
N THR A 65 21.69 -10.11 -29.43
CA THR A 65 21.78 -8.64 -29.50
C THR A 65 22.29 -8.07 -28.17
N SER A 66 23.58 -8.20 -27.94
CA SER A 66 24.28 -7.79 -26.72
C SER A 66 24.46 -6.26 -26.62
N ARG A 67 23.37 -5.52 -26.35
CA ARG A 67 23.50 -4.17 -25.76
C ARG A 67 23.29 -4.23 -24.24
N PRO A 68 24.34 -4.01 -23.42
CA PRO A 68 24.30 -4.20 -21.96
C PRO A 68 23.44 -3.18 -21.19
N ARG A 69 22.97 -2.11 -21.85
CA ARG A 69 22.42 -0.91 -21.21
C ARG A 69 21.06 -1.10 -20.50
N ARG A 70 20.22 -2.06 -20.92
CA ARG A 70 18.85 -2.23 -20.38
C ARG A 70 18.78 -2.90 -19.00
N ARG A 71 19.82 -3.65 -18.60
CA ARG A 71 19.84 -4.32 -17.28
C ARG A 71 20.03 -3.34 -16.12
N GLY A 72 20.70 -2.21 -16.37
CA GLY A 72 20.87 -1.16 -15.37
C GLY A 72 19.54 -0.54 -14.94
N LEU A 73 18.61 -0.37 -15.88
CA LEU A 73 17.32 0.27 -15.63
C LEU A 73 16.42 -0.60 -14.72
N THR A 74 16.27 -1.89 -15.01
CA THR A 74 15.49 -2.82 -14.16
C THR A 74 16.07 -2.93 -12.75
N ARG A 75 17.40 -2.99 -12.63
CA ARG A 75 18.09 -3.02 -11.33
C ARG A 75 17.90 -1.70 -10.58
N GLY A 76 18.04 -0.57 -11.27
CA GLY A 76 17.79 0.75 -10.70
C GLY A 76 16.36 0.89 -10.18
N ALA A 77 15.38 0.38 -10.93
CA ALA A 77 13.99 0.35 -10.49
C ALA A 77 13.77 -0.53 -9.25
N ALA A 78 14.38 -1.71 -9.18
CA ALA A 78 14.31 -2.57 -8.01
C ALA A 78 14.95 -1.90 -6.77
N VAL A 79 16.10 -1.25 -6.95
CA VAL A 79 16.73 -0.43 -5.90
C VAL A 79 15.83 0.73 -5.50
N GLY A 80 15.17 1.38 -6.46
CA GLY A 80 14.19 2.44 -6.21
C GLY A 80 13.02 1.97 -5.33
N LEU A 81 12.42 0.82 -5.65
CA LEU A 81 11.36 0.21 -4.82
C LEU A 81 11.85 -0.04 -3.38
N PHE A 82 13.05 -0.58 -3.24
CA PHE A 82 13.67 -0.83 -1.95
C PHE A 82 13.91 0.47 -1.16
N VAL A 83 14.47 1.49 -1.81
CA VAL A 83 14.71 2.81 -1.19
C VAL A 83 13.40 3.44 -0.73
N ILE A 84 12.35 3.44 -1.56
CA ILE A 84 11.04 3.98 -1.17
C ILE A 84 10.50 3.25 0.06
N ALA A 85 10.57 1.91 0.09
CA ALA A 85 10.16 1.12 1.24
C ALA A 85 10.97 1.45 2.50
N CYS A 86 12.29 1.59 2.41
CA CYS A 86 13.13 1.99 3.53
C CYS A 86 12.80 3.39 4.04
N LEU A 87 12.62 4.36 3.13
CA LEU A 87 12.24 5.72 3.48
C LEU A 87 10.88 5.72 4.21
N ARG A 88 9.89 5.01 3.67
CA ARG A 88 8.58 4.83 4.31
C ARG A 88 8.71 4.24 5.71
N VAL A 89 9.43 3.14 5.89
CA VAL A 89 9.63 2.50 7.20
C VAL A 89 10.32 3.44 8.20
N GLY A 90 11.25 4.29 7.75
CA GLY A 90 11.98 5.23 8.61
C GLY A 90 11.21 6.50 8.96
N PHE A 91 10.36 7.00 8.06
CA PHE A 91 9.62 8.25 8.23
C PHE A 91 8.20 8.08 8.76
N VAL A 92 7.54 6.95 8.48
CA VAL A 92 6.21 6.64 9.02
C VAL A 92 6.37 6.28 10.49
N ARG A 93 5.68 7.02 11.34
CA ARG A 93 5.64 6.84 12.80
C ARG A 93 4.20 6.93 13.25
N ASP A 94 3.91 6.41 14.44
CA ASP A 94 2.58 6.56 15.01
C ASP A 94 2.20 8.04 15.08
N GLY A 95 0.92 8.32 14.77
CA GLY A 95 0.41 9.68 14.79
C GLY A 95 0.31 10.21 16.21
N ALA A 96 0.07 11.52 16.35
CA ALA A 96 -0.03 12.17 17.66
C ALA A 96 -1.12 11.59 18.58
N ARG A 97 -2.12 10.92 17.98
CA ARG A 97 -3.28 10.34 18.67
C ARG A 97 -3.75 9.03 18.06
N LEU A 98 -3.15 8.56 16.97
CA LEU A 98 -3.58 7.34 16.30
C LEU A 98 -2.38 6.42 16.21
N HIS A 99 -2.50 5.29 16.90
CA HIS A 99 -1.44 4.33 17.12
C HIS A 99 -1.87 2.98 16.59
N VAL A 100 -0.95 2.27 15.94
CA VAL A 100 -1.16 0.86 15.59
C VAL A 100 -0.24 0.02 16.46
N LEU A 101 -0.84 -0.73 17.37
CA LEU A 101 -0.14 -1.57 18.33
C LEU A 101 -0.21 -3.02 17.90
N ASP A 102 0.94 -3.65 17.71
CA ASP A 102 1.04 -5.10 17.55
C ASP A 102 0.89 -5.79 18.90
N SER A 103 -0.05 -6.73 19.03
CA SER A 103 -0.32 -7.49 20.25
C SER A 103 0.89 -8.30 20.74
N GLU A 104 1.82 -8.64 19.84
CA GLU A 104 3.02 -9.40 20.17
C GLU A 104 4.24 -8.52 20.49
N ALA A 105 4.18 -7.21 20.22
CA ALA A 105 5.32 -6.31 20.38
C ALA A 105 5.53 -5.92 21.86
N PRO A 106 6.66 -6.28 22.49
CA PRO A 106 6.88 -6.05 23.93
C PRO A 106 6.87 -4.58 24.35
N SER A 107 7.18 -3.67 23.41
CA SER A 107 7.33 -2.23 23.67
C SER A 107 6.14 -1.39 23.22
N GLY A 108 5.08 -2.00 22.66
CA GLY A 108 4.01 -1.28 21.98
C GLY A 108 4.52 -0.62 20.70
N GLY A 109 3.99 -1.04 19.55
CA GLY A 109 4.36 -0.43 18.28
C GLY A 109 3.87 -1.22 17.09
N SER A 110 3.89 -0.57 15.94
CA SER A 110 3.45 -1.15 14.67
C SER A 110 4.50 -2.06 14.03
N ARG A 111 4.04 -3.12 13.36
CA ARG A 111 4.90 -3.97 12.53
C ARG A 111 5.54 -3.15 11.42
N ILE A 112 6.75 -3.55 11.00
CA ILE A 112 7.46 -2.91 9.86
C ILE A 112 6.60 -2.98 8.60
N ALA A 113 5.92 -4.11 8.38
CA ALA A 113 5.02 -4.32 7.25
C ALA A 113 3.90 -3.25 7.20
N SER A 114 3.42 -2.78 8.35
CA SER A 114 2.37 -1.76 8.44
C SER A 114 2.81 -0.39 7.93
N ARG A 115 4.11 -0.17 7.71
CA ARG A 115 4.66 1.13 7.27
C ARG A 115 4.94 1.20 5.77
N VAL A 116 4.97 0.06 5.09
CA VAL A 116 5.48 -0.05 3.72
C VAL A 116 4.58 0.68 2.71
N VAL A 117 3.26 0.56 2.85
CA VAL A 117 2.29 1.11 1.90
C VAL A 117 1.46 2.20 2.55
N ASP A 118 1.18 3.27 1.82
CA ASP A 118 0.21 4.27 2.25
C ASP A 118 -1.20 3.72 2.05
N GLU A 119 -1.95 3.58 3.15
CA GLU A 119 -3.30 3.04 3.13
C GLU A 119 -4.21 3.81 2.17
N GLY A 120 -4.14 5.13 2.20
CA GLY A 120 -4.97 5.99 1.34
C GLY A 120 -4.72 5.75 -0.14
N ASP A 121 -3.47 5.55 -0.56
CA ASP A 121 -3.14 5.25 -1.96
C ASP A 121 -3.73 3.90 -2.39
N ALA A 122 -3.61 2.88 -1.55
CA ALA A 122 -4.11 1.54 -1.84
C ALA A 122 -5.65 1.51 -1.84
N ALA A 123 -6.28 2.10 -0.81
CA ALA A 123 -7.72 2.16 -0.65
C ALA A 123 -8.37 2.96 -1.80
N LEU A 124 -7.90 4.17 -2.10
CA LEU A 124 -8.46 5.00 -3.17
C LEU A 124 -8.33 4.36 -4.54
N THR A 125 -7.18 3.74 -4.83
CA THR A 125 -6.97 3.04 -6.10
C THR A 125 -7.92 1.85 -6.22
N THR A 126 -8.06 1.06 -5.16
CA THR A 126 -8.97 -0.09 -5.11
C THR A 126 -10.42 0.33 -5.25
N THR A 127 -10.87 1.34 -4.50
CA THR A 127 -12.23 1.88 -4.60
C THR A 127 -12.54 2.35 -6.02
N ARG A 128 -11.63 3.08 -6.67
CA ARG A 128 -11.84 3.53 -8.06
C ARG A 128 -11.90 2.37 -9.05
N LEU A 129 -11.12 1.32 -8.85
CA LEU A 129 -11.21 0.11 -9.66
C LEU A 129 -12.57 -0.57 -9.46
N LEU A 130 -13.02 -0.73 -8.22
CA LEU A 130 -14.31 -1.35 -7.91
C LEU A 130 -15.48 -0.55 -8.49
N VAL A 131 -15.44 0.77 -8.39
CA VAL A 131 -16.42 1.67 -9.04
C VAL A 131 -16.38 1.51 -10.56
N GLY A 132 -15.19 1.54 -11.17
CA GLY A 132 -15.03 1.39 -12.62
C GLY A 132 -15.48 0.02 -13.15
N LEU A 133 -15.41 -1.02 -12.31
CA LEU A 133 -15.90 -2.37 -12.61
C LEU A 133 -17.39 -2.56 -12.31
N GLY A 134 -18.08 -1.54 -11.78
CA GLY A 134 -19.50 -1.62 -11.40
C GLY A 134 -19.77 -2.50 -10.16
N ALA A 135 -18.73 -2.77 -9.37
CA ALA A 135 -18.85 -3.55 -8.13
C ALA A 135 -19.41 -2.73 -6.96
N VAL A 136 -19.32 -1.39 -7.04
CA VAL A 136 -19.97 -0.45 -6.13
C VAL A 136 -21.19 0.13 -6.85
N ARG A 137 -22.37 -0.01 -6.25
CA ARG A 137 -23.64 0.48 -6.82
C ARG A 137 -24.07 1.78 -6.17
N ASP A 138 -24.13 1.79 -4.84
CA ASP A 138 -24.56 2.95 -4.06
C ASP A 138 -23.41 3.95 -3.94
N ASP A 139 -23.72 5.23 -4.13
CA ASP A 139 -22.79 6.37 -4.02
C ASP A 139 -21.50 6.25 -4.87
N ALA A 140 -21.51 5.41 -5.91
CA ALA A 140 -20.31 5.05 -6.66
C ALA A 140 -19.57 6.26 -7.27
N SER A 141 -20.29 7.31 -7.66
CA SER A 141 -19.71 8.56 -8.20
C SER A 141 -19.07 9.44 -7.14
N GLU A 142 -19.57 9.39 -5.91
CA GLU A 142 -19.17 10.30 -4.82
C GLU A 142 -18.13 9.67 -3.90
N LEU A 143 -18.19 8.34 -3.74
CA LEU A 143 -17.36 7.58 -2.81
C LEU A 143 -15.86 7.83 -2.98
N PRO A 144 -15.25 7.83 -4.19
CA PRO A 144 -13.83 8.10 -4.33
C PRO A 144 -13.43 9.52 -3.88
N ALA A 145 -14.31 10.51 -4.08
CA ALA A 145 -14.05 11.89 -3.66
C ALA A 145 -14.20 12.03 -2.14
N ALA A 146 -15.24 11.43 -1.56
CA ALA A 146 -15.47 11.40 -0.12
C ALA A 146 -14.33 10.70 0.63
N MET A 147 -13.90 9.52 0.16
CA MET A 147 -12.76 8.80 0.73
C MET A 147 -11.47 9.63 0.64
N ARG A 148 -11.23 10.32 -0.48
CA ARG A 148 -10.03 11.15 -0.62
C ARG A 148 -10.03 12.29 0.38
N ALA A 149 -11.17 12.96 0.54
CA ALA A 149 -11.32 14.03 1.53
C ALA A 149 -11.05 13.50 2.94
N ALA A 150 -11.65 12.37 3.29
CA ALA A 150 -11.51 11.76 4.61
C ALA A 150 -10.05 11.33 4.92
N TYR A 151 -9.34 10.70 3.97
CA TYR A 151 -7.91 10.37 4.14
C TYR A 151 -7.03 11.62 4.26
N ASN A 152 -7.34 12.68 3.52
CA ASN A 152 -6.58 13.93 3.60
C ASN A 152 -6.76 14.60 4.96
N GLU A 153 -7.98 14.59 5.51
CA GLU A 153 -8.28 15.11 6.84
C GLU A 153 -7.62 14.26 7.93
N MET A 154 -7.75 12.92 7.87
CA MET A 154 -7.06 12.02 8.79
C MET A 154 -5.53 12.23 8.78
N ARG A 155 -4.94 12.43 7.60
CA ARG A 155 -3.51 12.72 7.47
C ARG A 155 -3.13 14.10 8.02
N ALA A 156 -4.02 15.09 7.90
CA ALA A 156 -3.80 16.40 8.51
C ALA A 156 -3.81 16.31 10.04
N ASP A 157 -4.67 15.46 10.60
CA ASP A 157 -4.82 15.29 12.05
C ASP A 157 -3.71 14.44 12.68
N HIS A 158 -3.25 13.39 11.99
CA HIS A 158 -2.38 12.37 12.56
C HIS A 158 -1.05 12.17 11.82
N GLY A 159 -0.87 12.80 10.66
CA GLY A 159 0.30 12.57 9.81
C GLY A 159 0.23 11.24 9.06
N ALA A 160 1.40 10.69 8.71
CA ALA A 160 1.50 9.39 8.04
C ALA A 160 1.48 8.28 9.09
N VAL A 161 0.35 7.60 9.21
CA VAL A 161 0.15 6.51 10.18
C VAL A 161 0.48 5.15 9.55
N PRO A 162 1.10 4.22 10.29
CA PRO A 162 1.13 2.80 9.92
C PRO A 162 -0.28 2.23 9.74
N SER A 163 -0.45 1.25 8.84
CA SER A 163 -1.74 0.61 8.55
C SER A 163 -1.64 -0.91 8.59
N PRO A 164 -2.63 -1.62 9.18
CA PRO A 164 -2.64 -3.08 9.24
C PRO A 164 -2.88 -3.76 7.88
N LEU A 165 -3.16 -2.97 6.83
CA LEU A 165 -3.45 -3.43 5.47
C LEU A 165 -2.48 -4.51 4.97
N VAL A 166 -1.18 -4.20 4.97
CA VAL A 166 -0.14 -5.11 4.45
C VAL A 166 0.02 -6.36 5.34
N PRO A 167 0.17 -6.25 6.67
CA PRO A 167 0.15 -7.40 7.56
C PRO A 167 -1.03 -8.35 7.31
N THR A 168 -2.24 -7.83 7.13
CA THR A 168 -3.43 -8.64 6.86
C THR A 168 -3.28 -9.47 5.59
N TYR A 169 -2.87 -8.85 4.48
CA TYR A 169 -2.71 -9.56 3.20
C TYR A 169 -1.51 -10.51 3.17
N LEU A 170 -0.53 -10.32 4.05
CA LEU A 170 0.59 -11.26 4.24
C LEU A 170 0.26 -12.40 5.20
N GLY A 171 -0.96 -12.45 5.78
CA GLY A 171 -1.34 -13.48 6.75
C GLY A 171 -0.61 -13.35 8.09
N LEU A 172 -0.13 -12.15 8.41
CA LEU A 172 0.53 -11.84 9.69
C LEU A 172 -0.47 -11.46 10.80
N GLN A 173 -1.76 -11.59 10.51
CA GLN A 173 -2.87 -11.32 11.43
C GLN A 173 -3.58 -12.62 11.75
N GLY A 174 -3.83 -12.88 13.03
CA GLY A 174 -4.41 -14.10 13.56
C GLY A 174 -5.03 -13.89 14.94
N ARG A 175 -5.57 -14.96 15.53
CA ARG A 175 -6.28 -14.88 16.82
C ARG A 175 -5.40 -14.42 17.98
N GLU A 176 -4.11 -14.77 17.94
CA GLU A 176 -3.13 -14.49 18.99
C GLU A 176 -2.16 -13.36 18.60
N ALA A 177 -2.17 -12.95 17.34
CA ALA A 177 -1.25 -11.98 16.76
C ALA A 177 -2.04 -11.01 15.89
N PHE A 178 -2.41 -9.85 16.43
CA PHE A 178 -3.23 -8.87 15.71
C PHE A 178 -2.78 -7.44 15.98
N ASP A 179 -3.06 -6.56 15.02
CA ASP A 179 -2.84 -5.13 15.14
C ASP A 179 -4.09 -4.47 15.75
N LEU A 180 -3.89 -3.64 16.77
CA LEU A 180 -4.93 -2.82 17.39
C LEU A 180 -4.72 -1.36 17.00
N VAL A 181 -5.74 -0.76 16.40
CA VAL A 181 -5.77 0.69 16.15
C VAL A 181 -6.32 1.38 17.39
N VAL A 182 -5.48 2.15 18.08
CA VAL A 182 -5.83 2.92 19.28
C VAL A 182 -5.88 4.39 18.93
N ILE A 183 -6.99 5.04 19.24
CA ILE A 183 -7.18 6.47 19.02
C ILE A 183 -7.37 7.16 20.38
N ASP A 184 -6.39 7.95 20.76
CA ASP A 184 -6.40 8.70 22.01
C ASP A 184 -7.26 9.97 21.90
N PRO A 185 -7.89 10.40 23.01
CA PRO A 185 -8.65 11.64 23.03
C PRO A 185 -7.76 12.86 22.74
N PRO A 186 -8.35 14.00 22.33
CA PRO A 186 -7.61 15.23 22.11
C PRO A 186 -6.76 15.63 23.34
N ALA A 187 -5.60 16.23 23.09
CA ALA A 187 -4.75 16.73 24.18
C ALA A 187 -5.52 17.75 25.03
N GLY A 188 -5.50 17.57 26.35
CA GLY A 188 -6.25 18.40 27.29
C GLY A 188 -7.71 18.00 27.51
N ALA A 189 -8.20 16.95 26.84
CA ALA A 189 -9.51 16.38 27.14
C ALA A 189 -9.55 15.80 28.57
N PRO A 190 -10.72 15.85 29.25
CA PRO A 190 -10.90 15.17 30.53
C PRO A 190 -10.55 13.68 30.42
N ARG A 191 -10.09 13.09 31.54
CA ARG A 191 -9.79 11.65 31.58
C ARG A 191 -11.01 10.85 31.10
N PRO A 192 -10.86 9.96 30.11
CA PRO A 192 -12.00 9.22 29.56
C PRO A 192 -12.63 8.35 30.63
N ARG A 193 -13.98 8.36 30.69
CA ARG A 193 -14.77 7.54 31.63
C ARG A 193 -15.06 6.13 31.10
N GLY A 194 -14.72 5.87 29.83
CA GLY A 194 -14.90 4.60 29.14
C GLY A 194 -14.11 4.58 27.83
N ALA A 195 -14.13 3.44 27.16
CA ALA A 195 -13.53 3.24 25.84
C ALA A 195 -14.56 2.60 24.91
N LEU A 196 -14.55 2.98 23.63
CA LEU A 196 -15.25 2.25 22.59
C LEU A 196 -14.31 1.20 22.01
N VAL A 197 -14.78 -0.04 21.94
CA VAL A 197 -14.14 -1.08 21.13
C VAL A 197 -14.96 -1.21 19.84
N PHE A 198 -14.36 -0.80 18.72
CA PHE A 198 -14.97 -0.99 17.40
C PHE A 198 -14.40 -2.23 16.73
N LEU A 199 -15.27 -3.16 16.38
CA LEU A 199 -14.92 -4.34 15.59
C LEU A 199 -15.38 -4.12 14.17
N HIS A 200 -14.42 -3.88 13.29
CA HIS A 200 -14.71 -3.65 11.88
C HIS A 200 -15.24 -4.93 11.20
N GLY A 201 -16.00 -4.74 10.12
CA GLY A 201 -16.49 -5.84 9.28
C GLY A 201 -15.44 -6.40 8.32
N PHE A 202 -15.93 -7.07 7.27
CA PHE A 202 -15.10 -7.49 6.14
C PHE A 202 -14.39 -6.28 5.51
N ALA A 203 -13.11 -6.46 5.16
CA ALA A 203 -12.23 -5.39 4.68
C ALA A 203 -12.03 -4.22 5.66
N GLY A 204 -12.06 -4.46 6.97
CA GLY A 204 -11.81 -3.40 7.96
C GLY A 204 -10.36 -3.28 8.45
N ASN A 205 -9.41 -3.84 7.70
CA ASN A 205 -7.98 -3.60 7.85
C ASN A 205 -7.55 -2.20 7.35
N PHE A 206 -8.46 -1.22 7.47
CA PHE A 206 -8.22 0.18 7.17
C PHE A 206 -8.41 1.00 8.44
N ASP A 207 -7.53 1.97 8.67
CA ASP A 207 -7.59 2.88 9.81
C ASP A 207 -8.72 3.91 9.64
N LEU A 208 -9.08 4.26 8.40
CA LEU A 208 -10.04 5.32 8.10
C LEU A 208 -11.40 5.16 8.80
N PRO A 209 -12.09 4.00 8.75
CA PRO A 209 -13.37 3.84 9.44
C PRO A 209 -13.25 3.96 10.96
N CYS A 210 -12.17 3.44 11.54
CA CYS A 210 -11.89 3.55 12.97
C CYS A 210 -11.74 5.03 13.38
N TRP A 211 -11.02 5.81 12.58
CA TRP A 211 -10.87 7.25 12.78
C TRP A 211 -12.19 8.00 12.65
N GLN A 212 -13.00 7.71 11.62
CA GLN A 212 -14.32 8.37 11.44
C GLN A 212 -15.25 8.12 12.64
N ILE A 213 -15.30 6.90 13.15
CA ILE A 213 -16.11 6.55 14.32
C ILE A 213 -15.59 7.28 15.57
N SER A 214 -14.28 7.35 15.76
CA SER A 214 -13.70 8.06 16.91
C SER A 214 -14.06 9.54 16.92
N ARG A 215 -14.13 10.18 15.74
CA ARG A 215 -14.55 11.58 15.60
C ARG A 215 -16.04 11.76 15.90
N ALA A 216 -16.89 10.90 15.33
CA ALA A 216 -18.32 10.96 15.58
C ALA A 216 -18.64 10.80 17.08
N LEU A 217 -17.90 9.96 17.80
CA LEU A 217 -18.05 9.85 19.25
C LEU A 217 -17.59 11.09 20.01
N ALA A 218 -16.49 11.73 19.59
CA ALA A 218 -16.01 12.95 20.23
C ALA A 218 -17.01 14.11 20.09
N GLU A 219 -17.82 14.13 19.02
CA GLU A 219 -18.90 15.11 18.82
C GLU A 219 -20.12 14.86 19.72
N LEU A 220 -20.29 13.65 20.26
CA LEU A 220 -21.40 13.28 21.14
C LEU A 220 -21.08 13.44 22.64
N ALA A 221 -19.82 13.67 23.00
CA ALA A 221 -19.31 13.75 24.37
C ALA A 221 -19.23 15.20 24.88
#